data_AF-A0A1Q3CBP7-F1
#
_entry.id   AF-A0A1Q3CBP7-F1
#
_cell.length_a   1.000
_cell.length_b   1.000
_cell.length_c   1.000
_cell.angle_alpha   90.00
_cell.angle_beta   90.00
_cell.angle_gamma   90.00
#
_symmetry.space_group_name_H-M   'P 1'
#
loop_
_entity.id
_entity.type
_entity.pdbx_description
1 polymer ?
#
loop_
_entity_poly.entity_id
_entity_poly.type
_entity_poly.pdbx_seq_one_letter_code
_entity_poly.pdbx_strand_id
1 'polypeptide(L)'
;KFLILTHEGTEQVKNVKLALLNRDYELFKMQPNQSIKNLYNRLLDITNALLGLESKDLKVMEIEELLGSLMTHEVKLNKKSTNLVEKKPQEERRKDIALKSTHKEEISSDEELEEED
;
A
#
# COMPACT_ATOMS: atom_id res chain seq x y z
N LYS A 1 23.17 20.28 2.76
CA LYS A 1 23.77 19.14 1.99
C LYS A 1 24.44 18.09 2.87
N PHE A 2 25.01 18.43 4.03
CA PHE A 2 25.56 17.42 4.95
C PHE A 2 24.53 16.47 5.57
N LEU A 3 23.34 16.96 5.95
CA LEU A 3 22.31 16.13 6.57
C LEU A 3 21.79 14.99 5.67
N ILE A 4 21.68 15.24 4.36
CA ILE A 4 21.26 14.23 3.37
C ILE A 4 22.35 13.18 3.20
N LEU A 5 23.62 13.61 3.10
CA LEU A 5 24.76 12.70 2.96
C LEU A 5 24.94 11.82 4.21
N THR A 6 24.71 12.37 5.40
CA THR A 6 24.74 11.60 6.66
C THR A 6 23.55 10.65 6.77
N HIS A 7 22.34 11.08 6.39
CA HIS A 7 21.14 10.24 6.42
C HIS A 7 21.22 9.08 5.41
N GLU A 8 21.71 9.35 4.21
CA GLU A 8 21.94 8.33 3.17
C GLU A 8 23.01 7.32 3.62
N GLY A 9 24.09 7.78 4.26
CA GLY A 9 25.09 6.91 4.87
C GLY A 9 24.52 6.04 6.00
N THR A 10 23.61 6.56 6.83
CA THR A 10 22.97 5.77 7.90
C THR A 10 21.99 4.73 7.34
N GLU A 11 21.25 5.07 6.29
CA GLU A 11 20.32 4.15 5.62
C GLU A 11 21.06 3.04 4.86
N GLN A 12 22.17 3.35 4.18
CA GLN A 12 23.00 2.34 3.51
C GLN A 12 23.53 1.30 4.50
N VAL A 13 24.06 1.73 5.65
CA VAL A 13 24.55 0.83 6.70
C VAL A 13 23.42 -0.06 7.25
N LYS A 14 22.24 0.53 7.48
CA LYS A 14 21.04 -0.19 7.92
C LYS A 14 20.60 -1.26 6.92
N ASN A 15 20.54 -0.91 5.63
CA ASN A 15 20.14 -1.82 4.57
C ASN A 15 21.12 -2.99 4.39
N VAL A 16 22.43 -2.73 4.49
CA VAL A 16 23.44 -3.80 4.49
C VAL A 16 23.25 -4.74 5.69
N LYS A 17 22.99 -4.18 6.89
CA LYS A 17 22.79 -4.98 8.10
C LYS A 17 21.51 -5.83 8.04
N LEU A 18 20.42 -5.28 7.49
CA LEU A 18 19.19 -6.02 7.22
C LEU A 18 19.42 -7.16 6.21
N ALA A 19 20.15 -6.91 5.11
CA ALA A 19 20.44 -7.92 4.12
C ALA A 19 21.25 -9.10 4.71
N LEU A 20 22.22 -8.83 5.59
CA LEU A 20 22.99 -9.86 6.28
C LEU A 20 22.12 -10.69 7.23
N LEU A 21 21.27 -10.03 8.04
CA LEU A 21 20.37 -10.73 8.96
C LEU A 21 19.31 -11.56 8.23
N ASN A 22 18.79 -11.07 7.11
CA ASN A 22 17.86 -11.84 6.27
C ASN A 22 18.54 -13.08 5.70
N ARG A 23 19.80 -12.96 5.23
CA ARG A 23 20.58 -14.12 4.79
C ARG A 23 20.80 -15.13 5.92
N ASP A 24 21.13 -14.66 7.12
CA ASP A 24 21.32 -15.53 8.29
C ASP A 24 20.01 -16.23 8.69
N TYR A 25 18.88 -15.55 8.53
CA TYR A 25 17.54 -16.12 8.74
C TYR A 25 17.17 -17.15 7.66
N GLU A 26 17.42 -16.87 6.38
CA GLU A 26 17.18 -17.81 5.27
C GLU A 26 17.99 -19.10 5.40
N LEU A 27 19.23 -18.98 5.86
CA LEU A 27 20.13 -20.11 6.10
C LEU A 27 19.91 -20.76 7.47
N PHE A 28 18.94 -20.27 8.25
CA PHE A 28 18.71 -20.73 9.60
C PHE A 28 18.23 -22.18 9.62
N LYS A 29 19.07 -23.05 10.15
CA LYS A 29 18.75 -24.46 10.39
C LYS A 29 19.40 -24.96 11.65
N MET A 30 18.74 -25.93 12.27
CA MET A 30 19.27 -26.63 13.43
C MET A 30 20.53 -27.40 13.08
N GLN A 31 21.56 -27.29 13.91
CA GLN A 31 22.79 -28.06 13.74
C GLN A 31 22.69 -29.42 14.45
N PRO A 32 23.39 -30.46 13.97
CA PRO A 32 23.28 -31.83 14.50
C PRO A 32 23.54 -31.96 16.02
N ASN A 33 24.36 -31.07 16.59
CA ASN A 33 24.73 -31.08 18.02
C ASN A 33 24.11 -29.92 18.81
N GLN A 34 23.08 -29.27 18.27
CA GLN A 34 22.45 -28.11 18.89
C GLN A 34 21.23 -28.54 19.72
N SER A 35 21.10 -28.03 20.94
CA SER A 35 19.87 -28.22 21.72
C SER A 35 18.74 -27.33 21.21
N ILE A 36 17.49 -27.75 21.44
CA ILE A 36 16.30 -26.95 21.08
C ILE A 36 16.34 -25.57 21.75
N LYS A 37 16.79 -25.49 23.01
CA LYS A 37 16.95 -24.21 23.73
C LYS A 37 17.95 -23.29 23.02
N ASN A 38 19.10 -23.83 22.59
CA ASN A 38 20.11 -23.05 21.89
C ASN A 38 19.67 -22.65 20.47
N LEU A 39 18.81 -23.45 19.83
CA LEU A 39 18.16 -23.08 18.58
C LEU A 39 17.20 -21.90 18.78
N TYR A 40 16.32 -22.02 19.76
CA TYR A 40 15.36 -20.97 20.11
C TYR A 40 16.05 -19.65 20.42
N ASN A 41 17.10 -19.66 21.25
CA ASN A 41 17.84 -18.45 21.58
C ASN A 41 18.45 -17.78 20.34
N ARG A 42 19.09 -18.55 19.44
CA ARG A 42 19.65 -17.99 18.20
C ARG A 42 18.58 -17.42 17.28
N LEU A 43 17.42 -18.08 17.17
CA LEU A 43 16.29 -17.57 16.40
C LEU A 43 15.73 -16.27 17.00
N LEU A 44 15.63 -16.23 18.33
CA LEU A 44 15.18 -15.07 19.08
C LEU A 44 16.13 -13.87 18.88
N ASP A 45 17.45 -14.11 18.93
CA ASP A 45 18.46 -13.08 18.69
C ASP A 45 18.36 -12.48 17.28
N ILE A 46 18.21 -13.34 16.25
CA ILE A 46 18.04 -12.90 14.85
C ILE A 46 16.75 -12.11 14.68
N THR A 47 15.63 -12.61 15.23
CA THR A 47 14.32 -11.94 15.15
C THR A 47 14.34 -10.58 15.84
N ASN A 48 14.93 -10.49 17.04
CA ASN A 48 15.04 -9.24 17.77
C ASN A 48 15.95 -8.23 17.05
N ALA A 49 17.03 -8.70 16.43
CA ALA A 49 17.93 -7.85 15.64
C ALA A 49 17.23 -7.30 14.38
N LEU A 50 16.48 -8.15 13.67
CA LEU A 50 15.66 -7.73 12.52
C LEU A 50 14.60 -6.71 12.94
N LEU A 51 13.84 -7.00 14.00
CA LEU A 51 12.80 -6.12 14.51
C LEU A 51 13.35 -4.77 14.97
N GLY A 52 14.52 -4.75 15.62
CA GLY A 52 15.18 -3.52 16.06
C GLY A 52 15.75 -2.67 14.92
N LEU A 53 16.05 -3.28 13.77
CA LEU A 53 16.45 -2.55 12.56
C LEU A 53 15.22 -2.08 11.76
N GLU A 54 14.16 -2.88 11.67
CA GLU A 54 12.93 -2.49 10.99
C GLU A 54 12.09 -1.50 11.79
N SER A 55 12.21 -1.50 13.13
CA SER A 55 11.65 -0.45 13.95
C SER A 55 12.31 0.85 13.52
N LYS A 56 11.56 1.68 12.78
CA LYS A 56 11.89 3.08 12.57
C LYS A 56 12.22 3.61 13.95
N ASP A 57 13.46 4.06 14.16
CA ASP A 57 13.87 4.66 15.41
C ASP A 57 12.78 5.66 15.79
N LEU A 58 11.96 5.32 16.79
CA LEU A 58 10.91 6.22 17.30
C LEU A 58 11.54 7.51 17.85
N LYS A 59 12.86 7.49 18.02
CA LYS A 59 13.72 8.60 18.36
C LYS A 59 14.09 9.49 17.17
N VAL A 60 14.12 8.96 15.94
CA VAL A 60 14.33 9.70 14.68
C VAL A 60 13.02 10.33 14.22
N MET A 61 11.88 9.68 14.49
CA MET A 61 10.56 10.27 14.28
C MET A 61 10.33 11.34 15.34
N GLU A 62 10.29 12.61 14.94
CA GLU A 62 9.99 13.69 15.88
C GLU A 62 8.59 13.45 16.50
N ILE A 63 8.40 13.90 17.75
CA ILE A 63 7.15 13.70 18.51
C ILE A 63 5.93 14.15 17.69
N GLU A 64 6.09 15.19 16.86
CA GLU A 64 5.07 15.71 15.96
C GLU A 64 4.70 14.72 14.83
N GLU A 65 5.68 14.03 14.23
CA GLU A 65 5.46 13.05 13.17
C GLU A 65 4.80 11.77 13.73
N LEU A 66 5.18 11.37 14.95
CA LEU A 66 4.54 10.28 15.66
C LEU A 66 3.08 10.62 15.99
N LEU A 67 2.83 11.82 16.53
CA LEU A 67 1.49 12.30 16.84
C LEU A 67 0.62 12.39 15.58
N GLY A 68 1.16 12.93 14.48
CA GLY A 68 0.46 13.02 13.20
C GLY A 68 0.10 11.65 12.60
N SER A 69 1.01 10.67 12.73
CA SER A 69 0.75 9.28 12.33
C SER A 69 -0.35 8.64 13.16
N LEU A 70 -0.36 8.88 14.48
CA LEU A 70 -1.36 8.36 15.41
C LEU A 70 -2.74 8.94 15.13
N MET A 71 -2.85 10.26 14.97
CA MET A 71 -4.10 10.95 14.61
C MET A 71 -4.64 10.46 13.27
N THR A 72 -3.77 10.26 12.27
CA THR A 72 -4.16 9.75 10.96
C THR A 72 -4.73 8.33 11.05
N HIS A 73 -4.11 7.47 11.87
CA HIS A 73 -4.59 6.11 12.09
C HIS A 73 -5.93 6.09 12.84
N GLU A 74 -6.09 6.91 13.88
CA GLU A 74 -7.34 7.08 14.62
C GLU A 74 -8.50 7.52 13.70
N VAL A 75 -8.28 8.51 12.84
CA VAL A 75 -9.27 8.95 11.85
C VAL A 75 -9.62 7.83 10.87
N LYS A 76 -8.65 7.01 10.44
CA LYS A 76 -8.91 5.85 9.58
C LYS A 76 -9.76 4.79 10.28
N LEU A 77 -9.50 4.52 11.55
CA LEU A 77 -10.31 3.58 12.36
C LEU A 77 -11.74 4.10 12.53
N ASN A 78 -11.91 5.39 12.82
CA ASN A 78 -13.21 6.01 12.99
C ASN A 78 -14.00 6.08 11.67
N LYS A 79 -13.34 6.30 10.54
CA LYS A 79 -13.98 6.19 9.22
C LYS A 79 -14.40 4.76 8.90
N LYS A 80 -13.64 3.75 9.33
CA LYS A 80 -14.01 2.35 9.13
C LYS A 80 -15.24 1.97 9.97
N SER A 81 -15.42 2.55 11.17
CA SER A 81 -16.61 2.34 11.99
C SER A 81 -17.84 3.12 11.48
N THR A 82 -17.69 4.31 10.89
CA THR A 82 -18.82 5.00 10.24
C THR A 82 -19.32 4.31 8.97
N ASN A 83 -18.43 3.64 8.22
CA ASN A 83 -18.81 2.84 7.06
C ASN A 83 -19.59 1.54 7.40
N LEU A 84 -19.72 1.17 8.69
CA LEU A 84 -20.58 0.05 9.11
C LEU A 84 -22.05 0.44 9.34
N VAL A 85 -22.38 1.73 9.38
CA VAL A 85 -23.76 2.18 9.67
C VAL A 85 -24.57 2.51 8.40
N GLU A 86 -23.94 2.64 7.24
CA GLU A 86 -24.65 2.93 5.98
C GLU A 86 -24.54 1.79 4.95
N LYS A 87 -25.04 0.61 5.30
CA LYS A 87 -25.55 -0.33 4.26
C LYS A 87 -27.06 -0.12 4.10
N LYS A 88 -27.44 0.80 3.21
CA LYS A 88 -28.66 0.63 2.41
C LYS A 88 -28.23 0.38 0.96
N PRO A 89 -28.73 -0.68 0.30
CA PRO A 89 -28.48 -0.86 -1.12
C PRO A 89 -29.29 0.21 -1.88
N GLN A 90 -28.61 1.20 -2.47
CA GLN A 90 -29.23 2.09 -3.46
C GLN A 90 -28.75 1.72 -4.85
N GLU A 91 -29.72 1.23 -5.60
CA GLU A 91 -29.83 0.97 -7.03
C GLU A 91 -29.00 1.94 -7.90
N GLU A 92 -28.18 1.36 -8.78
CA GLU A 92 -27.42 2.05 -9.82
C GLU A 92 -28.36 2.84 -10.74
N ARG A 93 -28.49 4.14 -10.52
CA ARG A 93 -29.09 5.04 -11.51
C ARG A 93 -28.08 5.28 -12.62
N ARG A 94 -28.22 4.50 -13.70
CA ARG A 94 -27.54 4.70 -14.98
C ARG A 94 -27.68 6.16 -15.43
N LYS A 95 -26.57 6.77 -15.84
CA LYS A 95 -26.52 8.13 -16.38
C LYS A 95 -26.79 8.08 -17.87
N ASP A 96 -28.06 8.09 -18.27
CA ASP A 96 -28.45 8.29 -19.66
C ASP A 96 -28.42 9.80 -19.98
N ILE A 97 -27.50 10.21 -20.85
CA ILE A 97 -27.42 11.57 -21.39
C ILE A 97 -28.21 11.58 -22.70
N ALA A 98 -29.45 12.06 -22.66
CA ALA A 98 -30.28 12.25 -23.85
C ALA A 98 -29.91 13.57 -24.55
N LEU A 99 -29.39 13.49 -25.77
CA LEU A 99 -29.17 14.64 -26.66
C LEU A 99 -30.45 14.91 -27.46
N LYS A 100 -31.08 16.07 -27.29
CA LYS A 100 -32.17 16.53 -28.19
C LYS A 100 -31.56 17.15 -29.43
N SER A 101 -31.67 16.45 -30.57
CA SER A 101 -31.40 17.00 -31.90
C SER A 101 -32.64 17.73 -32.39
N THR A 102 -32.52 19.01 -32.72
CA THR A 102 -33.53 19.75 -33.47
C THR A 102 -33.18 19.67 -34.96
N HIS A 103 -33.75 18.68 -35.66
CA HIS A 103 -33.84 18.71 -37.12
C HIS A 103 -35.16 19.37 -37.50
N LYS A 104 -35.07 20.57 -38.07
CA LYS A 104 -36.13 21.14 -38.91
C LYS A 104 -35.99 20.47 -40.27
N GLU A 105 -36.85 19.48 -40.52
CA GLU A 105 -37.09 18.95 -41.86
C GLU A 105 -37.53 20.09 -42.76
N GLU A 106 -36.99 20.20 -43.97
CA GLU A 106 -37.75 20.51 -45.17
C GLU A 106 -37.11 19.84 -46.41
N ILE A 107 -37.89 18.93 -47.02
CA ILE A 107 -38.17 18.80 -48.47
C ILE A 107 -37.00 18.38 -49.38
N SER A 108 -37.12 17.51 -50.38
CA SER A 108 -38.08 16.47 -50.79
C SER A 108 -37.44 15.75 -51.98
N SER A 109 -38.02 14.60 -52.36
CA SER A 109 -37.93 13.96 -53.68
C SER A 109 -36.56 13.33 -54.02
N ASP A 110 -36.43 12.18 -54.64
CA ASP A 110 -37.36 11.29 -55.33
C ASP A 110 -36.67 9.91 -55.45
N GLU A 111 -37.44 8.92 -55.87
CA GLU A 111 -37.12 7.52 -56.19
C GLU A 111 -35.81 7.35 -57.02
N GLU A 112 -35.07 6.24 -57.02
CA GLU A 112 -35.49 4.90 -57.47
C GLU A 112 -34.31 3.90 -57.26
N LEU A 113 -34.64 2.61 -57.22
CA LEU A 113 -33.78 1.42 -57.04
C LEU A 113 -32.83 1.24 -58.26
N GLU A 114 -31.66 0.60 -58.18
CA GLU A 114 -31.42 -0.85 -58.41
C GLU A 114 -29.89 -1.10 -58.33
N GLU A 115 -29.43 -2.07 -57.53
CA GLU A 115 -28.87 -3.40 -57.91
C GLU A 115 -27.42 -3.39 -58.40
N GLU A 116 -26.69 -4.41 -57.94
CA GLU A 116 -25.25 -4.68 -58.09
C GLU A 116 -25.02 -5.53 -59.36
N ASP A 117 -23.86 -5.32 -60.01
CA ASP A 117 -23.29 -5.93 -61.24
C ASP A 117 -23.59 -5.33 -62.63
#